data_AF-A0A963NLW8-F1
#
_entry.id   AF-A0A963NLW8-F1
#
_cell.length_a   1.000
_cell.length_b   1.000
_cell.length_c   1.000
_cell.angle_alpha   90.00
_cell.angle_beta   90.00
_cell.angle_gamma   90.00
#
_symmetry.space_group_name_H-M   'P 1'
#
loop_
_entity.id
_entity.type
_entity.pdbx_description
1 polymer ?
#
loop_
_entity_poly.entity_id
_entity_poly.type
_entity_poly.pdbx_seq_one_letter_code
_entity_poly.pdbx_strand_id
1 'polypeptide(L)'
;MTSTPPSREPLLSVRELRVEVGATRVLRSVGFDVGAGELVVLMGANGSGKSTLGLALAGHPRYEVAGQAQLAGQDLLAMPIEARARAGLFLSLQAPPDIPGVKNNLFIRTALNAVRSARGEPEIDAFDFLGQAKSGAKRLGMPDAMLGRPVNEGFSGGERKRNELLQLALLRPRVAILDEIDSGLDVDGVRALVELVASMRREGTA
;
A
#
# COMPACT_ATOMS: atom_id res chain seq x y z
N MET A 1 -34.53 -15.38 13.54
CA MET A 1 -34.13 -15.54 12.12
C MET A 1 -33.15 -14.42 11.80
N THR A 2 -31.86 -14.67 12.00
CA THR A 2 -30.79 -13.71 11.70
C THR A 2 -30.56 -13.72 10.19
N SER A 3 -30.98 -12.64 9.53
CA SER A 3 -30.68 -12.40 8.12
C SER A 3 -29.19 -12.16 7.98
N THR A 4 -28.45 -13.16 7.47
CA THR A 4 -27.12 -12.95 6.90
C THR A 4 -27.30 -11.96 5.74
N PRO A 5 -26.72 -10.75 5.79
CA PRO A 5 -26.76 -9.86 4.64
C PRO A 5 -26.08 -10.58 3.47
N PRO A 6 -26.50 -10.36 2.21
CA PRO A 6 -25.81 -10.94 1.06
C PRO A 6 -24.34 -10.50 1.15
N SER A 7 -23.43 -11.45 1.31
CA SER A 7 -22.01 -11.18 1.42
C SER A 7 -21.58 -10.46 0.15
N ARG A 8 -21.30 -9.16 0.24
CA ARG A 8 -20.59 -8.45 -0.82
C ARG A 8 -19.32 -9.24 -1.10
N GLU A 9 -19.04 -9.50 -2.37
CA GLU A 9 -17.78 -10.16 -2.76
C GLU A 9 -16.60 -9.46 -2.08
N PRO A 10 -15.67 -10.22 -1.49
CA PRO A 10 -14.53 -9.64 -0.81
C PRO A 10 -13.67 -8.86 -1.81
N LEU A 11 -13.14 -7.72 -1.35
CA LEU A 11 -12.24 -6.91 -2.15
C LEU A 11 -10.87 -7.57 -2.28
N LEU A 12 -10.38 -8.22 -1.22
CA LEU A 12 -9.24 -9.13 -1.24
C LEU A 12 -9.68 -10.47 -0.66
N SER A 13 -9.47 -11.55 -1.40
CA SER A 13 -9.71 -12.93 -0.94
C SER A 13 -8.42 -13.72 -1.07
N VAL A 14 -8.02 -14.38 0.02
CA VAL A 14 -6.85 -15.27 0.06
C VAL A 14 -7.31 -16.65 0.52
N ARG A 15 -6.88 -17.71 -0.17
CA ARG A 15 -7.23 -19.11 0.14
C ARG A 15 -5.99 -20.00 0.06
N GLU A 16 -5.76 -20.76 1.12
CA GLU A 16 -4.70 -21.78 1.22
C GLU A 16 -3.32 -21.31 0.76
N LEU A 17 -3.01 -20.02 1.00
CA LEU A 17 -1.79 -19.39 0.53
C LEU A 17 -0.58 -20.00 1.25
N ARG A 18 0.36 -20.47 0.44
CA ARG A 18 1.64 -21.06 0.83
C ARG A 18 2.76 -20.22 0.25
N VAL A 19 3.76 -19.92 1.06
CA VAL A 19 4.88 -19.08 0.65
C VAL A 19 6.19 -19.70 1.10
N GLU A 20 7.11 -19.85 0.16
CA GLU A 20 8.45 -20.39 0.35
C GLU A 20 9.52 -19.37 -0.06
N VAL A 21 10.69 -19.44 0.58
CA VAL A 21 11.88 -18.68 0.21
C VAL A 21 13.07 -19.64 0.16
N GLY A 22 13.55 -19.94 -1.05
CA GLY A 22 14.44 -21.08 -1.26
C GLY A 22 13.82 -22.37 -0.71
N ALA A 23 14.56 -23.15 0.07
CA ALA A 23 14.07 -24.39 0.67
C ALA A 23 13.20 -24.20 1.94
N THR A 24 12.98 -22.96 2.39
CA THR A 24 12.29 -22.68 3.65
C THR A 24 10.84 -22.31 3.40
N ARG A 25 9.91 -23.13 3.92
CA ARG A 25 8.48 -22.79 3.94
C ARG A 25 8.16 -21.82 5.07
N VAL A 26 7.78 -20.58 4.71
CA VAL A 26 7.48 -19.49 5.67
C VAL A 26 6.00 -19.48 6.02
N LEU A 27 5.11 -19.55 5.02
CA LEU A 27 3.65 -19.62 5.22
C LEU A 27 3.14 -21.01 4.82
N ARG A 28 2.43 -21.67 5.74
CA ARG A 28 1.96 -23.06 5.55
C ARG A 28 0.58 -23.16 4.92
N SER A 29 -0.34 -22.30 5.31
CA SER A 29 -1.68 -22.14 4.73
C SER A 29 -2.31 -20.91 5.37
N VAL A 30 -2.54 -19.87 4.59
CA VAL A 30 -3.19 -18.64 5.05
C VAL A 30 -4.45 -18.42 4.22
N GLY A 31 -5.55 -18.06 4.89
CA GLY A 31 -6.80 -17.72 4.24
C GLY A 31 -7.59 -16.69 5.05
N PHE A 32 -8.11 -15.69 4.35
CA PHE A 32 -8.93 -14.61 4.92
C PHE A 32 -9.61 -13.85 3.78
N ASP A 33 -10.62 -13.07 4.15
CA ASP A 33 -11.31 -12.11 3.27
C ASP A 33 -11.21 -10.72 3.86
N VAL A 34 -11.16 -9.71 3.00
CA VAL A 34 -11.23 -8.30 3.38
C VAL A 34 -12.23 -7.61 2.47
N GLY A 35 -13.28 -7.04 3.06
CA GLY A 35 -14.28 -6.22 2.38
C GLY A 35 -13.80 -4.78 2.16
N ALA A 36 -14.47 -4.05 1.26
CA ALA A 36 -14.19 -2.62 1.06
C ALA A 36 -14.43 -1.81 2.34
N GLY A 37 -13.46 -0.96 2.72
CA GLY A 37 -13.50 -0.14 3.94
C GLY A 37 -13.22 -0.89 5.25
N GLU A 38 -13.01 -2.21 5.18
CA GLU A 38 -12.65 -3.03 6.33
C GLU A 38 -11.20 -2.73 6.77
N LEU A 39 -10.93 -2.81 8.07
CA LEU A 39 -9.57 -2.74 8.60
C LEU A 39 -9.25 -4.05 9.29
N VAL A 40 -8.28 -4.77 8.77
CA VAL A 40 -7.83 -6.04 9.33
C VAL A 40 -6.45 -5.84 9.97
N VAL A 41 -6.34 -6.24 11.23
CA VAL A 41 -5.06 -6.17 11.96
C VAL A 41 -4.46 -7.56 12.02
N LEU A 42 -3.31 -7.74 11.38
CA LEU A 42 -2.54 -8.97 11.43
C LEU A 42 -1.54 -8.92 12.58
N MET A 43 -1.79 -9.69 13.64
CA MET A 43 -0.91 -9.79 14.81
C MET A 43 -0.18 -11.13 14.85
N GLY A 44 1.01 -11.15 15.45
CA GLY A 44 1.82 -12.35 15.63
C GLY A 44 3.25 -12.03 16.04
N ALA A 45 3.98 -13.02 16.53
CA ALA A 45 5.38 -12.86 16.93
C ALA A 45 6.28 -12.42 15.77
N ASN A 46 7.45 -11.84 16.07
CA ASN A 46 8.45 -11.54 15.05
C ASN A 46 8.89 -12.83 14.35
N GLY A 47 9.00 -12.78 13.02
CA GLY A 47 9.29 -13.97 12.21
C GLY A 47 8.09 -14.87 11.91
N SER A 48 6.86 -14.53 12.35
CA SER A 48 5.66 -15.34 12.05
C SER A 48 5.18 -15.26 10.58
N GLY A 49 5.89 -14.54 9.72
CA GLY A 49 5.57 -14.42 8.29
C GLY A 49 4.64 -13.27 7.89
N LYS A 50 4.36 -12.30 8.77
CA LYS A 50 3.50 -11.13 8.48
C LYS A 50 4.01 -10.31 7.28
N SER A 51 5.26 -9.85 7.34
CA SER A 51 5.91 -9.13 6.24
C SER A 51 6.03 -10.00 4.98
N THR A 52 6.25 -11.31 5.17
CA THR A 52 6.28 -12.28 4.05
C THR A 52 4.94 -12.35 3.33
N LEU A 53 3.82 -12.34 4.05
CA LEU A 53 2.48 -12.30 3.46
C LEU A 53 2.30 -11.05 2.58
N GLY A 54 2.63 -9.87 3.12
CA GLY A 54 2.52 -8.62 2.39
C GLY A 54 3.36 -8.60 1.11
N LEU A 55 4.64 -8.99 1.22
CA LEU A 55 5.55 -9.05 0.08
C LEU A 55 5.15 -10.10 -0.96
N ALA A 56 4.64 -11.26 -0.54
CA ALA A 56 4.16 -12.30 -1.43
C ALA A 56 2.91 -11.86 -2.21
N LEU A 57 1.95 -11.21 -1.53
CA LEU A 57 0.77 -10.63 -2.18
C LEU A 57 1.15 -9.49 -3.14
N ALA A 58 2.16 -8.69 -2.80
CA ALA A 58 2.71 -7.66 -3.69
C ALA A 58 3.52 -8.23 -4.87
N GLY A 59 3.88 -9.52 -4.84
CA GLY A 59 4.57 -10.20 -5.94
C GLY A 59 6.09 -10.10 -5.90
N HIS A 60 6.68 -9.90 -4.72
CA HIS A 60 8.14 -9.80 -4.59
C HIS A 60 8.83 -11.07 -5.12
N PRO A 61 9.80 -10.96 -6.05
CA PRO A 61 10.33 -12.08 -6.84
C PRO A 61 11.17 -13.10 -6.05
N ARG A 62 11.34 -12.91 -4.74
CA ARG A 62 12.14 -13.80 -3.90
C ARG A 62 11.32 -14.97 -3.35
N TYR A 63 10.00 -14.90 -3.50
CA TYR A 63 9.06 -15.81 -2.88
C TYR A 63 8.39 -16.67 -3.95
N GLU A 64 8.31 -17.96 -3.66
CA GLU A 64 7.48 -18.90 -4.40
C GLU A 64 6.12 -18.97 -3.70
N VAL A 65 5.05 -18.72 -4.46
CA VAL A 65 3.70 -18.58 -3.92
C VAL A 65 2.78 -19.60 -4.57
N ALA A 66 2.06 -20.37 -3.75
CA ALA A 66 1.03 -21.31 -4.18
C ALA A 66 -0.28 -21.07 -3.40
N GLY A 67 -1.41 -21.53 -3.95
CA GLY A 67 -2.74 -21.24 -3.40
C GLY A 67 -3.48 -20.26 -4.30
N GLN A 68 -4.39 -19.47 -3.73
CA GLN A 68 -5.21 -18.51 -4.48
C GLN A 68 -5.24 -17.16 -3.78
N ALA A 69 -5.12 -16.08 -4.55
CA ALA A 69 -5.42 -14.73 -4.08
C ALA A 69 -6.14 -13.96 -5.18
N GLN A 70 -7.22 -13.26 -4.84
CA GLN A 70 -7.99 -12.44 -5.74
C GLN A 70 -8.11 -11.01 -5.22
N LEU A 71 -7.94 -10.03 -6.11
CA LEU A 71 -8.15 -8.60 -5.83
C LEU A 71 -9.27 -8.09 -6.74
N ALA A 72 -10.39 -7.66 -6.14
CA ALA A 72 -11.58 -7.21 -6.86
C ALA A 72 -12.02 -8.19 -7.96
N GLY A 73 -12.01 -9.49 -7.64
CA GLY A 73 -12.40 -10.58 -8.55
C GLY A 73 -11.35 -10.98 -9.59
N GLN A 74 -10.16 -10.35 -9.61
CA GLN A 74 -9.08 -10.70 -10.53
C GLN A 74 -8.01 -11.54 -9.84
N ASP A 75 -7.47 -12.55 -10.53
CA ASP A 75 -6.38 -13.38 -10.01
C ASP A 75 -5.13 -12.54 -9.77
N LEU A 76 -4.82 -12.29 -8.49
CA LEU A 76 -3.72 -11.46 -8.06
C LEU A 76 -2.36 -12.15 -8.30
N LEU A 77 -2.30 -13.47 -8.19
CA LEU A 77 -1.04 -14.22 -8.29
C LEU A 77 -0.57 -14.31 -9.74
N ALA A 78 -1.48 -14.29 -10.70
CA ALA A 78 -1.19 -14.25 -12.13
C ALA A 78 -0.68 -12.87 -12.62
N MET A 79 -0.87 -11.80 -11.85
CA MET A 79 -0.45 -10.46 -12.24
C MET A 79 1.04 -10.20 -11.97
N PRO A 80 1.76 -9.52 -12.88
CA PRO A 80 3.05 -8.91 -12.55
C PRO A 80 2.87 -7.76 -11.55
N ILE A 81 3.94 -7.39 -10.84
CA ILE A 81 3.94 -6.44 -9.71
C ILE A 81 3.27 -5.11 -10.08
N GLU A 82 3.62 -4.54 -11.22
CA GLU A 82 3.07 -3.26 -11.70
C GLU A 82 1.58 -3.35 -12.03
N ALA A 83 1.09 -4.52 -12.49
CA ALA A 83 -0.32 -4.74 -12.72
C ALA A 83 -1.10 -4.86 -11.40
N ARG A 84 -0.51 -5.46 -10.36
CA ARG A 84 -1.09 -5.48 -9.01
C ARG A 84 -1.26 -4.06 -8.44
N ALA A 85 -0.22 -3.23 -8.59
CA ALA A 85 -0.26 -1.83 -8.18
C ALA A 85 -1.35 -1.04 -8.92
N ARG A 86 -1.45 -1.21 -10.24
CA ARG A 86 -2.49 -0.58 -11.09
C ARG A 86 -3.90 -1.09 -10.77
N ALA A 87 -4.04 -2.36 -10.43
CA ALA A 87 -5.30 -2.95 -9.96
C ALA A 87 -5.72 -2.39 -8.58
N GLY A 88 -4.80 -1.75 -7.86
CA GLY A 88 -5.07 -1.01 -6.63
C GLY A 88 -4.53 -1.67 -5.37
N LEU A 89 -3.53 -2.55 -5.47
CA LEU A 89 -2.78 -3.03 -4.31
C LEU A 89 -1.64 -2.05 -3.97
N PHE A 90 -1.59 -1.58 -2.74
CA PHE A 90 -0.46 -0.82 -2.19
C PHE A 90 0.20 -1.61 -1.07
N LEU A 91 1.53 -1.55 -1.01
CA LEU A 91 2.32 -2.12 0.08
C LEU A 91 3.21 -1.02 0.64
N SER A 92 3.11 -0.76 1.94
CA SER A 92 4.14 0.00 2.64
C SER A 92 5.33 -0.90 2.95
N LEU A 93 6.53 -0.35 2.82
CA LEU A 93 7.77 -1.03 3.11
C LEU A 93 8.26 -0.66 4.51
N GLN A 94 8.81 -1.64 5.22
CA GLN A 94 9.47 -1.40 6.50
C GLN A 94 10.58 -0.34 6.34
N ALA A 95 11.38 -0.45 5.28
CA ALA A 95 12.42 0.52 4.91
C ALA A 95 12.27 0.92 3.42
N PRO A 96 11.59 2.04 3.12
CA PRO A 96 11.49 2.57 1.77
C PRO A 96 12.88 2.93 1.21
N PRO A 97 13.23 2.47 -0.02
CA PRO A 97 14.55 2.67 -0.58
C PRO A 97 14.79 4.13 -0.99
N ASP A 98 16.06 4.50 -1.10
CA ASP A 98 16.48 5.74 -1.75
C ASP A 98 16.53 5.58 -3.25
N ILE A 99 16.11 6.61 -3.98
CA ILE A 99 16.25 6.67 -5.44
C ILE A 99 16.95 7.97 -5.80
N PRO A 100 18.29 8.01 -5.74
CA PRO A 100 19.07 9.19 -6.07
C PRO A 100 18.79 9.67 -7.50
N GLY A 101 18.76 10.99 -7.67
CA GLY A 101 18.53 11.63 -8.97
C GLY A 101 17.08 11.62 -9.47
N VAL A 102 16.15 10.91 -8.82
CA VAL A 102 14.73 10.90 -9.19
C VAL A 102 13.95 11.80 -8.24
N LYS A 103 13.44 12.93 -8.75
CA LYS A 103 12.64 13.87 -7.93
C LYS A 103 11.35 13.21 -7.45
N ASN A 104 11.05 13.41 -6.17
CA ASN A 104 9.92 12.80 -5.48
C ASN A 104 8.57 13.17 -6.12
N ASN A 105 8.35 14.45 -6.43
CA ASN A 105 7.14 14.90 -7.13
C ASN A 105 6.93 14.22 -8.49
N LEU A 106 7.99 14.04 -9.27
CA LEU A 106 7.94 13.38 -10.57
C LEU A 106 7.65 11.89 -10.40
N PHE A 107 8.29 11.23 -9.43
CA PHE A 107 8.06 9.82 -9.11
C PHE A 107 6.59 9.56 -8.75
N ILE A 108 6.07 10.31 -7.78
CA ILE A 108 4.69 10.16 -7.31
C ILE A 108 3.68 10.49 -8.42
N ARG A 109 3.90 11.57 -9.19
CA ARG A 109 3.00 11.92 -10.31
C ARG A 109 2.98 10.83 -11.38
N THR A 110 4.15 10.27 -11.71
CA THR A 110 4.25 9.19 -12.71
C THR A 110 3.52 7.94 -12.25
N ALA A 111 3.69 7.55 -10.97
CA ALA A 111 2.95 6.43 -10.38
C ALA A 111 1.43 6.69 -10.38
N LEU A 112 1.00 7.89 -9.99
CA LEU A 112 -0.41 8.29 -9.99
C LEU A 112 -1.01 8.24 -11.39
N ASN A 113 -0.33 8.77 -12.41
CA ASN A 113 -0.81 8.72 -13.79
C ASN A 113 -0.90 7.29 -14.33
N ALA A 114 0.04 6.41 -13.97
CA ALA A 114 -0.04 4.99 -14.33
C ALA A 114 -1.27 4.30 -13.72
N VAL A 115 -1.61 4.61 -12.47
CA VAL A 115 -2.82 4.11 -11.79
C VAL A 115 -4.08 4.70 -12.42
N ARG A 116 -4.12 6.01 -12.69
CA ARG A 116 -5.26 6.69 -13.34
C ARG A 116 -5.53 6.14 -14.73
N SER A 117 -4.48 5.96 -15.53
CA SER A 117 -4.56 5.35 -16.86
C SER A 117 -5.17 3.95 -16.81
N ALA A 118 -4.77 3.11 -15.85
CA ALA A 118 -5.35 1.78 -15.66
C ALA A 118 -6.83 1.80 -15.24
N ARG A 119 -7.30 2.90 -14.65
CA ARG A 119 -8.71 3.14 -14.31
C ARG A 119 -9.50 3.80 -15.44
N GLY A 120 -8.88 4.13 -16.56
CA GLY A 120 -9.50 4.91 -17.65
C GLY A 120 -9.70 6.39 -17.31
N GLU A 121 -8.99 6.90 -16.30
CA GLU A 121 -9.04 8.30 -15.88
C GLU A 121 -8.00 9.13 -16.65
N PRO A 122 -8.27 10.42 -16.95
CA PRO A 122 -7.28 11.28 -17.57
C PRO A 122 -6.10 11.50 -16.64
N GLU A 123 -4.91 11.65 -17.22
CA GLU A 123 -3.71 12.03 -16.48
C GLU A 123 -3.90 13.36 -15.73
N ILE A 124 -3.30 13.45 -14.54
CA ILE A 124 -3.21 14.71 -13.82
C ILE A 124 -2.05 15.55 -14.37
N ASP A 125 -2.30 16.82 -14.64
CA ASP A 125 -1.24 17.75 -15.03
C ASP A 125 -0.35 18.10 -13.83
N ALA A 126 0.78 18.74 -14.13
CA ALA A 126 1.79 19.03 -13.11
C ALA A 126 1.32 20.07 -12.06
N PHE A 127 0.46 21.01 -12.43
CA PHE A 127 -0.01 22.08 -11.54
C PHE A 127 -1.04 21.53 -10.55
N ASP A 128 -2.04 20.82 -11.05
CA ASP A 128 -3.06 20.17 -10.23
C ASP A 128 -2.45 19.14 -9.30
N PHE A 129 -1.51 18.33 -9.80
CA PHE A 129 -0.76 17.39 -8.98
C PHE A 129 0.00 18.10 -7.86
N LEU A 130 0.73 19.17 -8.17
CA LEU A 130 1.54 19.88 -7.18
C LEU A 130 0.66 20.49 -6.07
N GLY A 131 -0.52 21.01 -6.41
CA GLY A 131 -1.50 21.48 -5.44
C GLY A 131 -1.96 20.37 -4.49
N GLN A 132 -2.32 19.21 -5.03
CA GLN A 132 -2.72 18.04 -4.23
C GLN A 132 -1.57 17.51 -3.36
N ALA A 133 -0.37 17.42 -3.92
CA ALA A 133 0.80 16.93 -3.22
C ALA A 133 1.20 17.83 -2.04
N LYS A 134 1.19 19.16 -2.21
CA LYS A 134 1.44 20.11 -1.12
C LYS A 134 0.37 20.05 -0.03
N SER A 135 -0.89 19.96 -0.41
CA SER A 135 -1.99 19.79 0.55
C SER A 135 -1.84 18.50 1.37
N GLY A 136 -1.52 17.38 0.70
CA GLY A 136 -1.20 16.11 1.34
C GLY A 136 0.01 16.21 2.27
N ALA A 137 1.12 16.77 1.79
CA ALA A 137 2.35 16.94 2.55
C ALA A 137 2.12 17.73 3.85
N LYS A 138 1.39 18.86 3.76
CA LYS A 138 1.03 19.68 4.91
C LYS A 138 0.22 18.91 5.96
N ARG A 139 -0.79 18.13 5.53
CA ARG A 139 -1.59 17.30 6.46
C ARG A 139 -0.76 16.22 7.16
N LEU A 140 0.25 15.71 6.48
CA LEU A 140 1.17 14.71 7.01
C LEU A 140 2.39 15.33 7.70
N GLY A 141 2.42 16.65 7.90
CA GLY A 141 3.54 17.40 8.48
C GLY A 141 4.88 17.19 7.76
N MET A 142 4.85 16.94 6.45
CA MET A 142 6.03 16.85 5.60
C MET A 142 6.30 18.23 4.95
N PRO A 143 7.52 18.79 5.09
CA PRO A 143 7.86 20.06 4.43
C PRO A 143 7.73 20.00 2.91
N ASP A 144 7.09 21.00 2.30
CA ASP A 144 6.89 21.10 0.84
C ASP A 144 8.19 20.94 0.03
N ALA A 145 9.32 21.42 0.57
CA ALA A 145 10.62 21.32 -0.08
C ALA A 145 11.03 19.86 -0.39
N MET A 146 10.54 18.89 0.38
CA MET A 146 10.80 17.46 0.16
C MET A 146 10.18 16.92 -1.13
N LEU A 147 9.12 17.55 -1.64
CA LEU A 147 8.52 17.16 -2.92
C LEU A 147 9.50 17.35 -4.08
N GLY A 148 10.41 18.34 -3.99
CA GLY A 148 11.39 18.64 -5.02
C GLY A 148 12.71 17.87 -4.89
N ARG A 149 12.94 17.21 -3.76
CA ARG A 149 14.15 16.43 -3.48
C ARG A 149 14.10 15.05 -4.14
N PRO A 150 15.24 14.36 -4.31
CA PRO A 150 15.23 12.96 -4.73
C PRO A 150 14.47 12.06 -3.76
N VAL A 151 13.91 10.95 -4.24
CA VAL A 151 13.07 10.05 -3.41
C VAL A 151 13.91 9.54 -2.23
N ASN A 152 13.48 9.91 -1.02
CA ASN A 152 14.02 9.51 0.27
C ASN A 152 15.50 9.86 0.54
N GLU A 153 16.23 10.41 -0.42
CA GLU A 153 17.65 10.74 -0.30
C GLU A 153 17.89 11.80 0.79
N GLY A 154 18.61 11.41 1.83
CA GLY A 154 18.87 12.26 2.99
C GLY A 154 17.62 12.59 3.81
N PHE A 155 16.58 11.76 3.74
CA PHE A 155 15.41 11.83 4.62
C PHE A 155 15.67 11.00 5.88
N SER A 156 15.26 11.51 7.04
CA SER A 156 15.18 10.74 8.29
C SER A 156 14.15 9.60 8.20
N GLY A 157 14.17 8.67 9.15
CA GLY A 157 13.20 7.57 9.19
C GLY A 157 11.75 8.06 9.19
N GLY A 158 11.43 9.04 10.03
CA GLY A 158 10.09 9.63 10.09
C GLY A 158 9.70 10.39 8.81
N GLU A 159 10.65 11.07 8.16
CA GLU A 159 10.42 11.75 6.88
C GLU A 159 10.14 10.75 5.75
N ARG A 160 10.84 9.61 5.71
CA ARG A 160 10.56 8.52 4.76
C ARG A 160 9.15 7.97 4.95
N LYS A 161 8.73 7.75 6.20
CA LYS A 161 7.38 7.26 6.50
C LYS A 161 6.32 8.29 6.12
N ARG A 162 6.52 9.57 6.43
CA ARG A 162 5.60 10.64 5.98
C ARG A 162 5.53 10.72 4.44
N ASN A 163 6.63 10.50 3.74
CA ASN A 163 6.65 10.45 2.27
C ASN A 163 5.89 9.21 1.71
N GLU A 164 5.99 8.07 2.38
CA GLU A 164 5.22 6.87 2.05
C GLU A 164 3.71 7.06 2.32
N LEU A 165 3.34 7.70 3.44
CA LEU A 165 1.95 8.10 3.72
C LEU A 165 1.42 9.08 2.68
N LEU A 166 2.26 9.97 2.15
CA LEU A 166 1.87 10.86 1.07
C LEU A 166 1.54 10.08 -0.21
N GLN A 167 2.37 9.08 -0.56
CA GLN A 167 2.09 8.19 -1.67
C GLN A 167 0.76 7.45 -1.49
N LEU A 168 0.55 6.86 -0.31
CA LEU A 168 -0.70 6.20 0.06
C LEU A 168 -1.92 7.13 -0.14
N ALA A 169 -1.84 8.36 0.37
CA ALA A 169 -2.92 9.35 0.30
C ALA A 169 -3.23 9.82 -1.13
N LEU A 170 -2.22 9.91 -2.00
CA LEU A 170 -2.38 10.38 -3.38
C LEU A 170 -2.83 9.25 -4.31
N LEU A 171 -2.28 8.04 -4.17
CA LEU A 171 -2.57 6.91 -5.04
C LEU A 171 -3.96 6.32 -4.81
N ARG A 172 -4.52 6.47 -3.60
CA ARG A 172 -5.86 5.95 -3.22
C ARG A 172 -6.07 4.51 -3.70
N PRO A 173 -5.28 3.55 -3.18
CA PRO A 173 -5.42 2.15 -3.54
C PRO A 173 -6.77 1.57 -3.12
N ARG A 174 -7.13 0.43 -3.71
CA ARG A 174 -8.28 -0.37 -3.27
C ARG A 174 -7.96 -1.11 -1.97
N VAL A 175 -6.74 -1.64 -1.86
CA VAL A 175 -6.25 -2.37 -0.70
C VAL A 175 -4.86 -1.85 -0.34
N ALA A 176 -4.66 -1.48 0.92
CA ALA A 176 -3.38 -1.04 1.45
C ALA A 176 -2.86 -2.03 2.51
N ILE A 177 -1.75 -2.71 2.21
CA ILE A 177 -1.04 -3.53 3.18
C ILE A 177 -0.01 -2.63 3.87
N LEU A 178 -0.22 -2.37 5.15
CA LEU A 178 0.62 -1.48 5.94
C LEU A 178 1.48 -2.30 6.92
N ASP A 179 2.76 -2.49 6.59
CA ASP A 179 3.73 -3.21 7.42
C ASP A 179 4.59 -2.24 8.23
N GLU A 180 4.50 -2.31 9.56
CA GLU A 180 5.22 -1.46 10.53
C GLU A 180 5.20 0.04 10.17
N ILE A 181 4.04 0.53 9.72
CA ILE A 181 3.90 1.90 9.19
C ILE A 181 4.02 2.99 10.26
N ASP A 182 3.82 2.63 11.53
CA ASP A 182 3.95 3.49 12.69
C ASP A 182 5.42 3.64 13.17
N SER A 183 6.32 2.76 12.72
CA SER A 183 7.71 2.78 13.14
C SER A 183 8.43 4.08 12.76
N GLY A 184 9.02 4.76 13.76
CA GLY A 184 9.79 5.99 13.56
C GLY A 184 8.95 7.25 13.36
N LEU A 185 7.62 7.18 13.47
CA LEU A 185 6.76 8.35 13.56
C LEU A 185 6.72 8.89 15.00
N ASP A 186 6.70 10.20 15.13
CA ASP A 186 6.37 10.91 16.36
C ASP A 186 4.85 10.91 16.59
N VAL A 187 4.41 11.46 17.74
CA VAL A 187 3.00 11.48 18.13
C VAL A 187 2.11 12.15 17.07
N ASP A 188 2.59 13.25 16.48
CA ASP A 188 1.86 13.96 15.42
C ASP A 188 1.80 13.13 14.12
N GLY A 189 2.87 12.43 13.76
CA GLY A 189 2.90 11.51 12.63
C GLY A 189 1.93 10.34 12.80
N VAL A 190 1.89 9.73 14.00
CA VAL A 190 0.94 8.65 14.31
C VAL A 190 -0.50 9.16 14.23
N ARG A 191 -0.78 10.36 14.73
CA ARG A 191 -2.11 10.97 14.62
C ARG A 191 -2.52 11.17 13.15
N ALA A 192 -1.62 11.70 12.33
CA ALA A 192 -1.87 11.91 10.90
C ALA A 192 -2.10 10.58 10.15
N LEU A 193 -1.36 9.52 10.49
CA LEU A 193 -1.58 8.16 9.99
C LEU A 193 -2.99 7.67 10.33
N VAL A 194 -3.41 7.76 11.59
CA VAL A 194 -4.74 7.31 12.03
C VAL A 194 -5.85 8.05 11.29
N GLU A 195 -5.73 9.37 11.15
CA GLU A 195 -6.68 10.21 10.42
C GLU A 195 -6.75 9.83 8.93
N LEU A 196 -5.60 9.58 8.30
CA LEU A 196 -5.51 9.13 6.91
C LEU A 196 -6.21 7.78 6.72
N VAL A 197 -5.86 6.77 7.54
CA VAL A 197 -6.47 5.42 7.47
C VAL A 197 -7.99 5.52 7.68
N ALA A 198 -8.44 6.31 8.66
CA ALA A 198 -9.87 6.51 8.91
C ALA A 198 -10.59 7.15 7.71
N SER A 199 -9.97 8.08 6.99
CA SER A 199 -10.54 8.68 5.77
C SER A 199 -10.62 7.67 4.64
N MET A 200 -9.53 6.96 4.36
CA MET A 200 -9.45 5.98 3.28
C MET A 200 -10.49 4.86 3.43
N ARG A 201 -10.71 4.40 4.67
CA ARG A 201 -11.75 3.41 4.96
C ARG A 201 -13.16 3.90 4.62
N ARG A 202 -13.47 5.17 4.93
CA ARG A 202 -14.76 5.77 4.55
C ARG A 202 -14.93 5.89 3.03
N GLU A 203 -13.82 6.05 2.31
CA GLU A 203 -13.76 6.10 0.85
C GLU A 203 -13.77 4.70 0.20
N GLY A 204 -13.72 3.63 1.01
CA GLY A 204 -13.82 2.24 0.56
C GLY A 204 -12.50 1.51 0.36
N THR A 205 -11.35 2.15 0.63
CA THR A 205 -10.07 1.44 0.70
C THR A 205 -10.09 0.48 1.88
N ALA A 206 -9.70 -0.76 1.63
CA ALA A 206 -9.45 -1.78 2.65
C ALA A 206 -7.99 -1.72 3.15
#